data_AF-I1D844-F1
#
_entry.id   AF-I1D844-F1
#
_cell.length_a   1.000
_cell.length_b   1.000
_cell.length_c   1.000
_cell.angle_alpha   90.00
_cell.angle_beta   90.00
_cell.angle_gamma   90.00
#
_symmetry.space_group_name_H-M   'P 1'
#
loop_
_entity.id
_entity.type
_entity.pdbx_description
1 polymer ?
#
loop_
_entity_poly.entity_id
_entity_poly.type
_entity_poly.pdbx_seq_one_letter_code
_entity_poly.pdbx_strand_id
1 'polypeptide(L)'
;MVLKDPLKLEKLAAQTWCERGETLLMRIGPRWGHVAFDVAGRRGAPHEDGGRISPRSVGVPEWPLPTEAVAAGNYHGDEWVHDPSIWAWVHAPNPTATAVGCADGLAAGGADAWLVLSNRRLAVVMAASAARETEPEDEQQSSGGWLSRAKSIAKGAQSLVRSEEESLLTLWEAPSTVIHHFGALPMGRDVEPAWFGQVAFRDTSTLLIRMDNKVAAESVVSAGSALTSA
;
A
#
# COMPACT_ATOMS: atom_id res chain seq x y z
N MET A 1 5.96 -10.10 11.40
CA MET A 1 5.20 -9.41 12.47
C MET A 1 4.46 -8.29 11.78
N VAL A 2 3.14 -8.15 11.95
CA VAL A 2 2.41 -7.04 11.30
C VAL A 2 2.64 -5.78 12.12
N LEU A 3 3.29 -4.77 11.54
CA LEU A 3 3.46 -3.47 12.18
C LEU A 3 2.10 -2.76 12.18
N LYS A 4 1.31 -2.96 13.25
CA LYS A 4 -0.03 -2.39 13.41
C LYS A 4 -0.07 -1.07 14.20
N ASP A 5 1.04 -0.72 14.85
CA ASP A 5 1.11 0.42 15.76
C ASP A 5 1.64 1.66 15.02
N PRO A 6 0.81 2.71 14.83
CA PRO A 6 1.21 3.92 14.12
C PRO A 6 2.38 4.66 14.80
N LEU A 7 2.52 4.59 16.13
CA LEU A 7 3.60 5.26 16.86
C LEU A 7 4.93 4.53 16.65
N LYS A 8 4.91 3.19 16.62
CA LYS A 8 6.09 2.40 16.27
C LYS A 8 6.51 2.67 14.84
N LEU A 9 5.56 2.74 13.89
CA LEU A 9 5.87 3.13 12.52
C LEU A 9 6.53 4.51 12.45
N GLU A 10 5.98 5.51 13.12
CA GLU A 10 6.53 6.86 13.08
C GLU A 10 7.97 6.91 13.59
N LYS A 11 8.23 6.27 14.74
CA LYS A 11 9.58 6.15 15.29
C LYS A 11 10.51 5.43 14.32
N LEU A 12 10.05 4.32 13.74
CA LEU A 12 10.83 3.52 12.82
C LEU A 12 11.15 4.27 11.53
N ALA A 13 10.16 4.96 10.97
CA ALA A 13 10.34 5.78 9.78
C ALA A 13 11.34 6.90 10.04
N ALA A 14 11.20 7.63 11.15
CA ALA A 14 12.13 8.69 11.53
C ALA A 14 13.58 8.19 11.74
N GLN A 15 13.75 6.95 12.19
CA GLN A 15 15.06 6.36 12.48
C GLN A 15 15.73 5.71 11.27
N THR A 16 14.95 5.07 10.39
CA THR A 16 15.48 4.11 9.39
C THR A 16 15.08 4.41 7.96
N TRP A 17 14.05 5.24 7.73
CA TRP A 17 13.51 5.49 6.38
C TRP A 17 13.68 6.94 5.95
N CYS A 18 13.37 7.90 6.83
CA CYS A 18 13.56 9.32 6.56
C CYS A 18 15.05 9.67 6.48
N GLU A 19 15.43 10.41 5.45
CA GLU A 19 16.75 10.98 5.33
C GLU A 19 16.95 12.17 6.30
N ARG A 20 18.21 12.62 6.44
CA ARG A 20 18.50 13.83 7.22
C ARG A 20 17.76 15.05 6.65
N GLY A 21 16.93 15.67 7.49
CA GLY A 21 16.09 16.82 7.12
C GLY A 21 14.77 16.45 6.43
N GLU A 22 14.47 15.16 6.31
CA GLU A 22 13.16 14.65 5.92
C GLU A 22 12.27 14.49 7.16
N THR A 23 11.05 14.98 7.10
CA THR A 23 10.07 14.91 8.19
C THR A 23 8.84 14.15 7.72
N LEU A 24 8.41 13.16 8.49
CA LEU A 24 7.16 12.44 8.24
C LEU A 24 5.97 13.37 8.53
N LEU A 25 5.06 13.51 7.57
CA LEU A 25 3.89 14.38 7.64
C LEU A 25 2.59 13.60 7.87
N MET A 26 2.49 12.39 7.31
CA MET A 26 1.28 11.58 7.37
C MET A 26 1.60 10.09 7.25
N ARG A 27 0.73 9.27 7.84
CA ARG A 27 0.68 7.82 7.69
C ARG A 27 -0.77 7.35 7.60
N ILE A 28 -1.08 6.45 6.68
CA ILE A 28 -2.36 5.76 6.57
C ILE A 28 -2.08 4.27 6.44
N GLY A 29 -2.65 3.46 7.34
CA GLY A 29 -2.44 2.02 7.34
C GLY A 29 -2.28 1.44 8.76
N PRO A 30 -2.02 0.13 8.86
CA PRO A 30 -2.35 -0.84 7.83
C PRO A 30 -3.88 -0.96 7.74
N ARG A 31 -4.42 -1.33 6.58
CA ARG A 31 -5.86 -1.47 6.36
C ARG A 31 -6.17 -2.85 5.80
N TRP A 32 -7.39 -3.32 6.04
CA TRP A 32 -7.89 -4.57 5.48
C TRP A 32 -8.77 -4.29 4.27
N GLY A 33 -8.59 -5.08 3.22
CA GLY A 33 -9.40 -5.03 2.02
C GLY A 33 -8.57 -4.98 0.74
N HIS A 34 -9.26 -5.01 -0.38
CA HIS A 34 -8.69 -4.92 -1.71
C HIS A 34 -8.52 -3.47 -2.16
N VAL A 35 -7.52 -3.27 -3.00
CA VAL A 35 -7.41 -2.08 -3.84
C VAL A 35 -8.28 -2.33 -5.08
N ALA A 36 -9.10 -1.37 -5.45
CA ALA A 36 -9.89 -1.42 -6.68
C ALA A 36 -9.36 -0.40 -7.68
N PHE A 37 -9.76 -0.52 -8.94
CA PHE A 37 -9.18 0.24 -10.03
C PHE A 37 -10.22 0.73 -11.05
N ASP A 38 -9.90 1.87 -11.65
CA ASP A 38 -10.42 2.39 -12.91
C ASP A 38 -9.21 2.93 -13.70
N VAL A 39 -8.66 2.09 -14.56
CA VAL A 39 -7.39 2.34 -15.26
C VAL A 39 -7.57 2.08 -16.75
N ALA A 40 -7.32 3.11 -17.56
CA ALA A 40 -7.42 3.03 -19.02
C ALA A 40 -8.79 2.48 -19.51
N GLY A 41 -9.88 2.89 -18.84
CA GLY A 41 -11.24 2.45 -19.17
C GLY A 41 -11.59 1.03 -18.72
N ARG A 42 -10.69 0.35 -18.01
CA ARG A 42 -10.99 -0.92 -17.33
C ARG A 42 -11.23 -0.63 -15.85
N ARG A 43 -12.30 -1.20 -15.31
CA ARG A 43 -12.65 -1.05 -13.90
C ARG A 43 -12.92 -2.40 -13.26
N GLY A 44 -12.62 -2.52 -11.97
CA GLY A 44 -12.84 -3.75 -11.22
C GLY A 44 -12.06 -3.81 -9.90
N ALA A 45 -12.11 -4.98 -9.28
CA ALA A 45 -11.35 -5.31 -8.09
C ALA A 45 -11.19 -6.84 -7.97
N PRO A 46 -10.11 -7.36 -7.37
CA PRO A 46 -8.96 -6.62 -6.86
C PRO A 46 -8.02 -6.11 -7.97
N HIS A 47 -7.28 -5.04 -7.68
CA HIS A 47 -6.13 -4.57 -8.46
C HIS A 47 -4.95 -5.51 -8.23
N GLU A 48 -4.32 -5.94 -9.32
CA GLU A 48 -3.09 -6.73 -9.30
C GLU A 48 -1.89 -5.82 -9.61
N ASP A 49 -0.77 -6.00 -8.92
CA ASP A 49 0.44 -5.16 -9.02
C ASP A 49 1.19 -5.25 -10.37
N GLY A 50 0.61 -5.97 -11.34
CA GLY A 50 1.15 -6.16 -12.68
C GLY A 50 2.52 -6.84 -12.71
N GLY A 51 2.94 -7.51 -11.63
CA GLY A 51 4.23 -8.19 -11.52
C GLY A 51 5.45 -7.25 -11.46
N ARG A 52 5.23 -5.94 -11.23
CA ARG A 52 6.30 -4.94 -11.16
C ARG A 52 7.05 -4.95 -9.84
N ILE A 53 6.37 -5.42 -8.80
CA ILE A 53 6.92 -5.56 -7.45
C ILE A 53 7.16 -7.04 -7.25
N SER A 54 8.39 -7.40 -6.87
CA SER A 54 8.71 -8.81 -6.62
C SER A 54 7.74 -9.37 -5.59
N PRO A 55 7.03 -10.48 -5.90
CA PRO A 55 6.06 -11.06 -5.00
C PRO A 55 6.78 -11.46 -3.72
N ARG A 56 6.50 -10.70 -2.66
CA ARG A 56 6.85 -11.04 -1.30
C ARG A 56 5.62 -11.71 -0.76
N SER A 57 5.76 -12.93 -0.23
CA SER A 57 4.63 -13.66 0.36
C SER A 57 4.18 -12.96 1.64
N VAL A 58 3.52 -11.82 1.51
CA VAL A 58 2.52 -11.39 2.48
C VAL A 58 1.48 -12.49 2.44
N GLY A 59 1.20 -13.14 3.57
CA GLY A 59 0.21 -14.23 3.57
C GLY A 59 -1.07 -13.70 2.94
N VAL A 60 -1.57 -14.35 1.89
CA VAL A 60 -2.78 -13.91 1.17
C VAL A 60 -3.86 -13.74 2.22
N PRO A 61 -4.30 -12.51 2.49
CA PRO A 61 -5.28 -12.31 3.54
C PRO A 61 -6.59 -12.97 3.11
N GLU A 62 -7.23 -13.74 4.00
CA GLU A 62 -8.60 -14.25 3.80
C GLU A 62 -9.61 -13.10 3.96
N TRP A 63 -9.48 -12.06 3.14
CA TRP A 63 -10.45 -10.99 3.08
C TRP A 63 -11.68 -11.43 2.29
N PRO A 64 -12.89 -10.97 2.68
CA PRO A 64 -14.04 -11.11 1.83
C PRO A 64 -13.74 -10.52 0.44
N LEU A 65 -14.03 -11.28 -0.60
CA LEU A 65 -13.92 -10.79 -1.96
C LEU A 65 -14.89 -9.62 -2.19
N PRO A 66 -14.56 -8.69 -3.10
CA PRO A 66 -15.51 -7.68 -3.52
C PRO A 66 -16.79 -8.29 -4.05
N THR A 67 -17.90 -7.57 -3.85
CA THR A 67 -19.19 -7.91 -4.45
C THR A 67 -19.04 -8.06 -5.95
N GLU A 68 -19.88 -8.92 -6.56
CA GLU A 68 -19.81 -9.18 -8.00
C GLU A 68 -19.91 -7.90 -8.84
N ALA A 69 -20.74 -6.94 -8.42
CA ALA A 69 -20.88 -5.65 -9.07
C ALA A 69 -19.57 -4.85 -9.05
N VAL A 70 -18.84 -4.82 -7.94
CA VAL A 70 -17.55 -4.11 -7.85
C VAL A 70 -16.45 -4.88 -8.56
N ALA A 71 -16.37 -6.20 -8.35
CA ALA A 71 -15.36 -7.06 -8.96
C ALA A 71 -15.41 -6.99 -10.50
N ALA A 72 -16.61 -7.06 -11.08
CA ALA A 72 -16.82 -6.99 -12.53
C ALA A 72 -16.86 -5.56 -13.09
N GLY A 73 -16.75 -4.53 -12.24
CA GLY A 73 -16.86 -3.15 -12.68
C GLY A 73 -18.26 -2.78 -13.18
N ASN A 74 -19.31 -3.35 -12.61
CA ASN A 74 -20.72 -3.13 -12.96
C ASN A 74 -21.44 -2.27 -11.90
N TYR A 75 -20.94 -1.07 -11.66
CA TYR A 75 -21.53 -0.09 -10.73
C TYR A 75 -21.68 1.29 -11.41
N HIS A 76 -22.56 2.14 -10.87
CA HIS A 76 -22.77 3.50 -11.38
C HIS A 76 -22.15 4.55 -10.46
N GLY A 77 -21.37 5.47 -11.05
CA GLY A 77 -20.73 6.55 -10.30
C GLY A 77 -19.85 6.00 -9.17
N ASP A 78 -20.13 6.43 -7.94
CA ASP A 78 -19.42 6.06 -6.72
C ASP A 78 -20.10 4.97 -5.88
N GLU A 79 -21.06 4.21 -6.44
CA GLU A 79 -21.74 3.12 -5.71
C GLU A 79 -20.79 2.07 -5.12
N TRP A 80 -19.60 1.93 -5.71
CA TRP A 80 -18.54 1.04 -5.22
C TRP A 80 -18.08 1.37 -3.80
N VAL A 81 -18.26 2.61 -3.32
CA VAL A 81 -17.82 3.02 -1.98
C VAL A 81 -18.54 2.26 -0.89
N HIS A 82 -19.70 1.65 -1.18
CA HIS A 82 -20.46 0.88 -0.21
C HIS A 82 -19.96 -0.56 -0.04
N ASP A 83 -19.02 -1.02 -0.87
CA ASP A 83 -18.40 -2.34 -0.72
C ASP A 83 -17.38 -2.31 0.43
N PRO A 84 -17.60 -3.07 1.53
CA PRO A 84 -16.73 -3.04 2.70
C PRO A 84 -15.38 -3.74 2.47
N SER A 85 -15.26 -4.53 1.40
CA SER A 85 -14.01 -5.19 1.04
C SER A 85 -13.01 -4.21 0.40
N ILE A 86 -13.44 -3.02 -0.02
CA ILE A 86 -12.57 -2.03 -0.67
C ILE A 86 -12.09 -0.98 0.33
N TRP A 87 -10.77 -0.79 0.38
CA TRP A 87 -10.15 0.23 1.24
C TRP A 87 -9.36 1.28 0.47
N ALA A 88 -9.02 1.02 -0.80
CA ALA A 88 -8.38 2.00 -1.66
C ALA A 88 -8.89 1.85 -3.10
N TRP A 89 -8.89 2.97 -3.84
CA TRP A 89 -9.32 3.01 -5.23
C TRP A 89 -8.35 3.85 -6.06
N VAL A 90 -7.88 3.31 -7.18
CA VAL A 90 -7.07 4.06 -8.14
C VAL A 90 -7.87 4.46 -9.37
N HIS A 91 -7.79 5.73 -9.75
CA HIS A 91 -8.28 6.23 -11.02
C HIS A 91 -7.08 6.71 -11.86
N ALA A 92 -6.91 6.20 -13.07
CA ALA A 92 -5.80 6.60 -13.91
C ALA A 92 -6.10 6.51 -15.42
N PRO A 93 -5.54 7.44 -16.23
CA PRO A 93 -5.71 7.39 -17.68
C PRO A 93 -4.95 6.23 -18.35
N ASN A 94 -3.88 5.73 -17.72
CA ASN A 94 -3.04 4.66 -18.25
C ASN A 94 -2.35 3.83 -17.15
N PRO A 95 -1.87 2.62 -17.45
CA PRO A 95 -1.23 1.72 -16.47
C PRO A 95 0.14 2.19 -15.95
N THR A 96 0.71 3.25 -16.52
CA THR A 96 2.02 3.78 -16.13
C THR A 96 1.90 5.04 -15.26
N ALA A 97 0.67 5.47 -14.96
CA ALA A 97 0.44 6.65 -14.14
C ALA A 97 0.90 6.42 -12.68
N THR A 98 1.23 7.51 -12.01
CA THR A 98 1.80 7.56 -10.66
C THR A 98 0.91 6.84 -9.64
N ALA A 99 -0.40 7.10 -9.67
CA ALA A 99 -1.33 6.45 -8.76
C ALA A 99 -1.38 4.92 -8.95
N VAL A 100 -1.13 4.42 -10.16
CA VAL A 100 -1.10 2.96 -10.43
C VAL A 100 0.08 2.32 -9.73
N GLY A 101 1.28 2.93 -9.79
CA GLY A 101 2.42 2.42 -9.03
C GLY A 101 2.17 2.42 -7.51
N CYS A 102 1.47 3.44 -7.01
CA CYS A 102 1.05 3.45 -5.61
C CYS A 102 0.07 2.30 -5.29
N ALA A 103 -0.90 2.05 -6.18
CA ALA A 103 -1.84 0.93 -6.07
C ALA A 103 -1.13 -0.44 -6.14
N ASP A 104 -0.14 -0.58 -7.01
CA ASP A 104 0.73 -1.77 -7.10
C ASP A 104 1.39 -2.02 -5.75
N GLY A 105 1.98 -0.98 -5.14
CA GLY A 105 2.59 -1.06 -3.80
C GLY A 105 1.61 -1.48 -2.71
N LEU A 106 0.41 -0.91 -2.71
CA LEU A 106 -0.63 -1.25 -1.74
C LEU A 106 -1.12 -2.70 -1.90
N ALA A 107 -1.32 -3.15 -3.14
CA ALA A 107 -1.71 -4.52 -3.45
C ALA A 107 -0.62 -5.52 -3.04
N ALA A 108 0.65 -5.23 -3.36
CA ALA A 108 1.79 -6.06 -3.02
C ALA A 108 2.04 -6.16 -1.50
N GLY A 109 1.83 -5.07 -0.76
CA GLY A 109 2.01 -5.03 0.69
C GLY A 109 0.82 -5.58 1.48
N GLY A 110 -0.37 -5.67 0.87
CA GLY A 110 -1.58 -6.22 1.49
C GLY A 110 -1.88 -5.62 2.87
N ALA A 111 -2.17 -6.48 3.84
CA ALA A 111 -2.51 -6.09 5.22
C ALA A 111 -1.36 -5.43 6.01
N ASP A 112 -0.15 -5.44 5.45
CA ASP A 112 1.07 -4.89 6.05
C ASP A 112 1.47 -3.56 5.41
N ALA A 113 0.78 -3.12 4.35
CA ALA A 113 1.08 -1.91 3.62
C ALA A 113 0.69 -0.65 4.42
N TRP A 114 1.58 0.32 4.40
CA TRP A 114 1.36 1.67 4.90
C TRP A 114 1.62 2.67 3.79
N LEU A 115 0.70 3.61 3.60
CA LEU A 115 0.99 4.83 2.85
C LEU A 115 1.64 5.83 3.82
N VAL A 116 2.81 6.31 3.48
CA VAL A 116 3.55 7.33 4.24
C VAL A 116 3.87 8.52 3.36
N LEU A 117 3.74 9.72 3.93
CA LEU A 117 4.12 10.96 3.27
C LEU A 117 5.11 11.71 4.14
N SER A 118 6.21 12.13 3.54
CA SER A 118 7.14 13.09 4.10
C SER A 118 7.10 14.41 3.32
N ASN A 119 7.85 15.40 3.79
CA ASN A 119 8.10 16.62 3.02
C ASN A 119 8.83 16.38 1.68
N ARG A 120 9.42 15.19 1.45
CA ARG A 120 10.18 14.87 0.22
C ARG A 120 9.48 13.89 -0.71
N ARG A 121 8.69 12.94 -0.19
CA ARG A 121 8.14 11.84 -0.98
C ARG A 121 6.90 11.21 -0.36
N LEU A 122 6.11 10.62 -1.24
CA LEU A 122 5.06 9.67 -0.89
C LEU A 122 5.59 8.26 -1.16
N ALA A 123 5.31 7.33 -0.26
CA ALA A 123 5.71 5.95 -0.43
C ALA A 123 4.69 4.97 0.14
N VAL A 124 4.66 3.78 -0.46
CA VAL A 124 4.09 2.60 0.17
C VAL A 124 5.23 1.82 0.81
N VAL A 125 5.12 1.60 2.10
CA VAL A 125 6.12 0.89 2.90
C VAL A 125 5.49 -0.27 3.67
N MET A 126 6.32 -1.22 4.08
CA MET A 126 5.94 -2.28 5.00
C MET A 126 7.12 -2.61 5.92
N ALA A 127 6.86 -3.28 7.04
CA ALA A 127 7.95 -3.81 7.86
C ALA A 127 8.73 -4.89 7.08
N ALA A 128 10.06 -4.79 7.05
CA ALA A 128 10.91 -5.81 6.43
C ALA A 128 10.71 -7.19 7.07
N SER A 129 10.30 -7.24 8.34
CA SER A 129 9.97 -8.47 9.08
C SER A 129 8.67 -9.15 8.60
N ALA A 130 7.82 -8.44 7.86
CA ALA A 130 6.60 -8.97 7.25
C ALA A 130 6.84 -9.49 5.82
N ALA A 131 7.91 -9.06 5.16
CA ALA A 131 8.30 -9.62 3.88
C ALA A 131 8.76 -11.07 4.05
N ARG A 132 8.06 -12.01 3.40
CA ARG A 132 8.56 -13.37 3.21
C ARG A 132 9.13 -13.48 1.80
N GLU A 133 10.37 -13.94 1.68
CA GLU A 133 10.88 -14.38 0.40
C GLU A 133 10.09 -15.62 -0.01
N THR A 134 9.47 -15.56 -1.18
CA THR A 134 8.90 -16.74 -1.81
C THR A 134 10.10 -17.61 -2.19
N GLU A 135 10.25 -18.79 -1.57
CA GLU A 135 11.25 -19.76 -2.04
C GLU A 135 10.95 -20.00 -3.53
N PRO A 136 11.96 -19.94 -4.42
CA PRO A 136 11.73 -20.24 -5.82
C PRO A 136 11.06 -21.62 -5.89
N GLU A 137 9.99 -21.73 -6.68
CA GLU A 137 9.41 -23.02 -7.03
C GLU A 137 10.51 -23.79 -7.77
N ASP A 138 11.28 -24.59 -7.02
CA ASP A 138 12.26 -25.51 -7.58
C ASP A 138 11.48 -26.38 -8.55
N GLU A 139 11.76 -26.18 -9.84
CA GLU A 139 11.30 -27.03 -10.94
C GLU A 139 11.43 -28.48 -10.50
N GLN A 140 10.29 -29.16 -10.51
CA GLN A 140 10.13 -30.50 -10.02
C GLN A 140 10.83 -31.47 -10.98
N GLN A 141 12.15 -31.56 -10.89
CA GLN A 141 12.95 -32.62 -11.49
C GLN A 141 14.03 -33.12 -10.54
N SER A 142 14.03 -34.45 -10.43
CA SER A 142 15.17 -35.30 -10.05
C SER A 142 15.53 -35.40 -8.56
N SER A 143 15.03 -36.47 -7.95
CA SER A 143 15.80 -37.49 -7.22
C SER A 143 17.19 -37.11 -6.66
N GLY A 144 17.35 -37.24 -5.34
CA GLY A 144 18.68 -37.41 -4.73
C GLY A 144 18.77 -36.93 -3.30
N GLY A 145 18.68 -37.86 -2.35
CA GLY A 145 18.88 -37.61 -0.92
C GLY A 145 20.29 -37.10 -0.58
N TRP A 146 20.41 -36.58 0.64
CA TRP A 146 21.62 -36.11 1.37
C TRP A 146 22.03 -34.63 1.33
N LEU A 147 21.47 -33.77 0.49
CA LEU A 147 21.84 -32.33 0.50
C LEU A 147 21.04 -31.45 1.50
N SER A 148 19.99 -31.99 2.15
CA SER A 148 19.09 -31.20 3.01
C SER A 148 19.67 -30.75 4.36
N ARG A 149 20.80 -31.32 4.84
CA ARG A 149 21.38 -30.94 6.15
C ARG A 149 22.32 -29.73 6.11
N ALA A 150 22.91 -29.40 4.96
CA ALA A 150 23.79 -28.24 4.85
C ALA A 150 23.02 -26.91 4.74
N LYS A 151 21.81 -26.92 4.16
CA LYS A 151 20.96 -25.72 4.04
C LYS A 151 20.40 -25.23 5.39
N SER A 152 20.26 -26.09 6.41
CA SER A 152 19.72 -25.66 7.72
C SER A 152 20.73 -24.86 8.56
N ILE A 153 22.03 -25.10 8.38
CA ILE A 153 23.08 -24.40 9.12
C ILE A 153 23.32 -23.00 8.52
N ALA A 154 23.15 -22.84 7.20
CA ALA A 154 23.16 -21.53 6.55
C ALA A 154 21.93 -20.67 6.94
N LYS A 155 20.73 -21.27 7.10
CA LYS A 155 19.55 -20.59 7.67
C LYS A 155 19.78 -20.18 9.13
N GLY A 156 20.50 -20.99 9.92
CA GLY A 156 20.86 -20.66 11.31
C GLY A 156 21.87 -19.52 11.43
N ALA A 157 22.83 -19.41 10.51
CA ALA A 157 23.82 -18.33 10.50
C ALA A 157 23.25 -17.01 9.95
N GLN A 158 22.36 -17.04 8.95
CA GLN A 158 21.62 -15.86 8.49
C GLN A 158 20.57 -15.37 9.50
N SER A 159 20.07 -16.28 10.36
CA SER A 159 19.23 -15.94 11.51
C SER A 159 19.99 -15.18 12.62
N LEU A 160 21.31 -15.34 12.71
CA LEU A 160 22.14 -14.74 13.76
C LEU A 160 22.73 -13.36 13.36
N VAL A 161 22.52 -12.92 12.12
CA VAL A 161 22.96 -11.60 11.61
C VAL A 161 21.74 -10.79 11.12
N ARG A 162 20.55 -11.04 11.67
CA ARG A 162 19.51 -10.01 11.70
C ARG A 162 19.88 -9.05 12.82
N SER A 163 20.51 -7.93 12.44
CA SER A 163 20.47 -6.74 13.30
C SER A 163 19.03 -6.57 13.80
N GLU A 164 18.85 -6.50 15.11
CA GLU A 164 17.55 -6.44 15.80
C GLU A 164 16.78 -5.13 15.55
N GLU A 165 17.27 -4.25 14.68
CA GLU A 165 16.56 -3.05 14.26
C GLU A 165 15.63 -3.39 13.10
N GLU A 166 14.35 -3.51 13.42
CA GLU A 166 13.28 -3.53 12.42
C GLU A 166 13.48 -2.35 11.45
N SER A 167 13.20 -2.54 10.18
CA SER A 167 13.35 -1.50 9.16
C SER A 167 12.14 -1.50 8.23
N LEU A 168 11.96 -0.37 7.54
CA LEU A 168 10.92 -0.24 6.53
C LEU A 168 11.45 -0.61 5.15
N LEU A 169 10.75 -1.53 4.51
CA LEU A 169 10.90 -1.82 3.10
C LEU A 169 10.00 -0.86 2.31
N THR A 170 10.55 -0.24 1.27
CA THR A 170 9.78 0.56 0.31
C THR A 170 9.31 -0.35 -0.82
N LEU A 171 7.99 -0.41 -1.04
CA LEU A 171 7.35 -1.15 -2.13
C LEU A 171 7.17 -0.27 -3.37
N TRP A 172 6.91 1.02 -3.13
CA TRP A 172 6.79 2.04 -4.16
C TRP A 172 7.07 3.41 -3.55
N GLU A 173 7.68 4.31 -4.30
CA GLU A 173 7.83 5.71 -3.90
C GLU A 173 7.78 6.67 -5.09
N ALA A 174 7.40 7.91 -4.81
CA ALA A 174 7.49 9.02 -5.75
C ALA A 174 7.79 10.34 -5.02
N PRO A 175 8.49 11.30 -5.66
CA PRO A 175 8.75 12.61 -5.06
C PRO A 175 7.46 13.35 -4.70
N SER A 176 7.42 14.07 -3.59
CA SER A 176 6.22 14.82 -3.16
C SER A 176 5.79 15.87 -4.19
N THR A 177 6.72 16.34 -5.03
CA THR A 177 6.47 17.27 -6.13
C THR A 177 5.51 16.75 -7.19
N VAL A 178 5.29 15.43 -7.29
CA VAL A 178 4.31 14.83 -8.20
C VAL A 178 2.87 14.95 -7.69
N ILE A 179 2.68 15.30 -6.41
CA ILE A 179 1.36 15.50 -5.81
C ILE A 179 0.84 16.87 -6.24
N HIS A 180 -0.36 16.89 -6.80
CA HIS A 180 -1.08 18.12 -7.13
C HIS A 180 -1.98 18.57 -5.97
N HIS A 181 -2.67 17.62 -5.35
CA HIS A 181 -3.60 17.89 -4.25
C HIS A 181 -3.64 16.69 -3.29
N PHE A 182 -3.77 17.00 -2.00
CA PHE A 182 -4.08 16.01 -0.98
C PHE A 182 -5.19 16.56 -0.08
N GLY A 183 -6.35 15.90 -0.05
CA GLY A 183 -7.51 16.39 0.68
C GLY A 183 -8.50 15.31 1.09
N ALA A 184 -9.55 15.74 1.79
CA ALA A 184 -10.66 14.89 2.22
C ALA A 184 -11.79 14.93 1.19
N LEU A 185 -12.37 13.77 0.88
CA LEU A 185 -13.46 13.63 -0.08
C LEU A 185 -14.59 12.77 0.51
N PRO A 186 -15.78 13.35 0.76
CA PRO A 186 -16.98 12.57 1.05
C PRO A 186 -17.51 11.94 -0.25
N MET A 187 -17.88 10.67 -0.21
CA MET A 187 -18.43 9.92 -1.33
C MET A 187 -19.60 9.04 -0.90
N GLY A 188 -20.41 8.61 -1.85
CA GLY A 188 -21.62 7.83 -1.63
C GLY A 188 -22.83 8.72 -1.40
N ARG A 189 -24.00 8.06 -1.37
CA ARG A 189 -25.32 8.73 -1.33
C ARG A 189 -26.06 8.57 -0.01
N ASP A 190 -25.43 7.91 0.97
CA ASP A 190 -25.99 7.74 2.30
C ASP A 190 -26.02 9.07 3.07
N VAL A 191 -26.87 9.16 4.09
CA VAL A 191 -26.97 10.35 4.97
C VAL A 191 -25.61 10.66 5.61
N GLU A 192 -24.88 9.61 6.00
CA GLU A 192 -23.48 9.70 6.38
C GLU A 192 -22.63 9.16 5.23
N PRO A 193 -21.89 10.02 4.50
CA PRO A 193 -21.08 9.58 3.39
C PRO A 193 -19.87 8.77 3.88
N ALA A 194 -19.34 7.93 3.00
CA ALA A 194 -18.03 7.33 3.19
C ALA A 194 -16.95 8.41 2.98
N TRP A 195 -15.97 8.47 3.89
CA TRP A 195 -14.91 9.47 3.82
C TRP A 195 -13.62 8.87 3.26
N PHE A 196 -13.02 9.58 2.31
CA PHE A 196 -11.77 9.20 1.67
C PHE A 196 -10.71 10.30 1.83
N GLY A 197 -9.46 9.89 1.97
CA GLY A 197 -8.30 10.74 1.65
C GLY A 197 -8.02 10.61 0.16
N GLN A 198 -7.92 11.74 -0.55
CA GLN A 198 -7.66 11.81 -1.98
C GLN A 198 -6.26 12.35 -2.23
N VAL A 199 -5.38 11.54 -2.82
CA VAL A 199 -4.11 11.99 -3.39
C VAL A 199 -4.30 12.14 -4.89
N ALA A 200 -4.38 13.38 -5.38
CA ALA A 200 -4.39 13.67 -6.81
C ALA A 200 -2.97 14.02 -7.28
N PHE A 201 -2.52 13.37 -8.34
CA PHE A 201 -1.19 13.53 -8.91
C PHE A 201 -1.22 14.49 -10.11
N ARG A 202 -0.07 15.07 -10.43
CA ARG A 202 0.08 16.02 -11.56
C ARG A 202 -0.17 15.38 -12.93
N ASP A 203 -0.06 14.07 -13.03
CA ASP A 203 -0.38 13.30 -14.24
C ASP A 203 -1.88 12.98 -14.37
N THR A 204 -2.73 13.64 -13.58
CA THR A 204 -4.20 13.48 -13.50
C THR A 204 -4.70 12.16 -12.93
N SER A 205 -3.79 11.25 -12.54
CA SER A 205 -4.19 10.06 -11.79
C SER A 205 -4.51 10.41 -10.34
N THR A 206 -5.32 9.58 -9.70
CA THR A 206 -5.80 9.80 -8.33
C THR A 206 -5.82 8.49 -7.57
N LEU A 207 -5.40 8.53 -6.31
CA LEU A 207 -5.60 7.47 -5.33
C LEU A 207 -6.59 7.96 -4.27
N LEU A 208 -7.63 7.16 -4.01
CA LEU A 208 -8.57 7.34 -2.91
C LEU A 208 -8.30 6.29 -1.85
N ILE A 209 -8.27 6.69 -0.58
CA ILE A 209 -8.08 5.79 0.55
C ILE A 209 -9.20 5.98 1.55
N ARG A 210 -9.87 4.88 1.91
CA ARG A 210 -10.98 4.89 2.85
C ARG A 210 -10.48 5.24 4.25
N MET A 211 -11.17 6.19 4.87
CA MET A 211 -10.88 6.71 6.21
C MET A 211 -12.00 6.30 7.17
N ASP A 212 -11.66 6.13 8.46
CA ASP A 212 -12.64 5.68 9.45
C ASP A 212 -13.82 6.65 9.62
N ASN A 213 -13.55 7.95 9.45
CA ASN A 213 -14.53 9.01 9.61
C ASN A 213 -14.01 10.32 8.99
N LYS A 214 -14.86 11.35 9.06
CA LYS A 214 -14.56 12.71 8.63
C LYS A 214 -13.27 13.27 9.24
N VAL A 215 -13.08 13.14 10.55
CA VAL A 215 -11.92 13.68 11.26
C VAL A 215 -10.62 13.06 10.74
N ALA A 216 -10.62 11.74 10.53
CA ALA A 216 -9.49 11.03 9.96
C ALA A 216 -9.21 11.51 8.53
N ALA A 217 -10.24 11.70 7.70
CA ALA A 217 -10.06 12.24 6.35
C ALA A 217 -9.54 13.69 6.36
N GLU A 218 -10.08 14.56 7.21
CA GLU A 218 -9.63 15.96 7.31
C GLU A 218 -8.19 16.09 7.80
N SER A 219 -7.67 15.10 8.55
CA SER A 219 -6.26 15.10 8.97
C SER A 219 -5.27 15.11 7.80
N VAL A 220 -5.66 14.59 6.62
CA VAL A 220 -4.79 14.58 5.43
C VAL A 220 -4.63 15.97 4.80
N VAL A 221 -5.57 16.88 5.04
CA VAL A 221 -5.53 18.26 4.52
C VAL A 221 -4.36 19.02 5.13
N SER A 222 -4.09 18.80 6.42
CA SER A 222 -2.93 19.38 7.11
C SER A 222 -1.61 18.93 6.49
N ALA A 223 -1.52 17.64 6.12
CA ALA A 223 -0.34 17.10 5.45
C ALA A 223 -0.16 17.68 4.04
N GLY A 224 -1.25 17.81 3.27
CA GLY A 224 -1.23 18.49 1.97
C GLY A 224 -0.79 19.95 2.05
N SER A 225 -1.28 20.68 3.06
CA SER A 225 -0.91 22.10 3.27
C SER A 225 0.57 22.27 3.65
N ALA A 226 1.13 21.31 4.37
CA ALA A 226 2.55 21.29 4.71
C ALA A 226 3.44 21.11 3.47
N LEU A 227 3.00 20.37 2.44
CA LEU A 227 3.74 20.23 1.18
C LEU A 227 3.83 21.54 0.39
N THR A 228 2.79 22.37 0.44
CA THR A 228 2.77 23.66 -0.27
C THR A 228 3.58 24.75 0.44
N SER A 229 3.95 24.53 1.70
CA SER A 229 4.67 25.51 2.53
C SER A 229 6.18 25.27 2.58
N ALA A 230 6.67 24.18 1.98
CA ALA A 230 8.07 23.75 1.94
C ALA A 230 8.74 24.14 0.62
#